data_AF-A0A4Y6UMI8-F1
#
_entry.id   AF-A0A4Y6UMI8-F1
#
_cell.length_a   1.000
_cell.length_b   1.000
_cell.length_c   1.000
_cell.angle_alpha   90.00
_cell.angle_beta   90.00
_cell.angle_gamma   90.00
#
_symmetry.space_group_name_H-M   'P 1'
#
loop_
_entity.id
_entity.type
_entity.pdbx_description
1 polymer ?
#
loop_
_entity_poly.entity_id
_entity_poly.type
_entity_poly.pdbx_seq_one_letter_code
_entity_poly.pdbx_strand_id
1 'polypeptide(L)'
;MLAASIHYHIPPGVLPAIQKVEGGQMGHVSHNSDGSVDIGLMQINSRWILPISAQLHAYPAQIATQLALNPCFNIETAAMILRMALKREHGNLLKAIGDYHSQTPILNILYQRKVIAAAAQSYVRSRGKRG
;
A
#
# COMPACT_ATOMS: atom_id res chain seq x y z
N MET A 1 0.96 -8.66 -7.15
CA MET A 1 1.46 -8.59 -5.76
C MET A 1 2.77 -9.35 -5.56
N LEU A 2 2.84 -10.67 -5.82
CA LEU A 2 4.09 -11.42 -5.62
C LEU A 2 5.28 -10.86 -6.43
N ALA A 3 5.06 -10.52 -7.71
CA ALA A 3 6.09 -9.90 -8.55
C ALA A 3 6.60 -8.58 -7.95
N ALA A 4 5.69 -7.65 -7.61
CA ALA A 4 6.03 -6.40 -6.92
C ALA A 4 6.78 -6.63 -5.59
N SER A 5 6.32 -7.59 -4.78
CA SER A 5 6.99 -7.97 -3.53
C SER A 5 8.44 -8.39 -3.76
N ILE A 6 8.69 -9.22 -4.77
CA ILE A 6 10.04 -9.68 -5.13
C ILE A 6 10.87 -8.49 -5.63
N HIS A 7 10.34 -7.70 -6.58
CA HIS A 7 11.04 -6.56 -7.17
C HIS A 7 11.48 -5.53 -6.11
N TYR A 8 10.57 -5.19 -5.18
CA TYR A 8 10.82 -4.22 -4.13
C TYR A 8 11.38 -4.82 -2.83
N HIS A 9 11.70 -6.11 -2.80
CA HIS A 9 12.24 -6.81 -1.63
C HIS A 9 11.35 -6.66 -0.38
N ILE A 10 10.05 -6.82 -0.57
CA ILE A 10 9.02 -6.79 0.49
C ILE A 10 8.60 -8.24 0.77
N PRO A 11 8.45 -8.65 2.04
CA PRO A 11 7.96 -10.00 2.35
C PRO A 11 6.61 -10.28 1.64
N PRO A 12 6.45 -11.43 0.95
CA PRO A 12 5.30 -11.68 0.06
C PRO A 12 3.91 -11.57 0.68
N GLY A 13 3.81 -11.72 2.01
CA GLY A 13 2.54 -11.60 2.74
C GLY A 13 2.10 -10.16 3.03
N VAL A 14 2.97 -9.16 2.88
CA VAL A 14 2.70 -7.80 3.34
C VAL A 14 1.73 -7.05 2.41
N LEU A 15 1.99 -7.03 1.09
CA LEU A 15 1.09 -6.33 0.15
C LEU A 15 -0.35 -6.91 0.15
N PRO A 16 -0.57 -8.23 0.18
CA PRO A 16 -1.91 -8.79 0.36
C PRO A 16 -2.58 -8.40 1.69
N ALA A 17 -1.81 -8.33 2.78
CA ALA A 17 -2.33 -7.93 4.08
C ALA A 17 -2.74 -6.45 4.09
N ILE A 18 -1.93 -5.58 3.49
CA ILE A 18 -2.26 -4.16 3.28
C ILE A 18 -3.53 -4.03 2.44
N GLN A 19 -3.60 -4.67 1.27
CA GLN A 19 -4.78 -4.58 0.40
C GLN A 19 -6.07 -5.02 1.13
N LYS A 20 -5.98 -6.07 1.96
CA LYS A 20 -7.11 -6.53 2.77
C LYS A 20 -7.55 -5.50 3.81
N VAL A 21 -6.62 -4.75 4.40
CA VAL A 21 -6.94 -3.67 5.35
C VAL A 21 -7.53 -2.47 4.63
N GLU A 22 -6.96 -2.10 3.47
CA GLU A 22 -7.43 -0.98 2.66
C GLU A 22 -8.81 -1.25 2.03
N GLY A 23 -9.09 -2.49 1.65
CA GLY A 23 -10.37 -2.87 1.04
C GLY A 23 -10.63 -2.22 -0.31
N GLY A 24 -9.62 -1.58 -0.91
CA GLY A 24 -9.73 -0.84 -2.16
C GLY A 24 -10.00 -1.75 -3.35
N GLN A 25 -10.60 -1.15 -4.39
CA GLN A 25 -10.93 -1.80 -5.66
C GLN A 25 -10.53 -0.87 -6.82
N MET A 26 -10.53 -1.40 -8.05
CA MET A 26 -10.27 -0.58 -9.25
C MET A 26 -11.31 0.54 -9.34
N GLY A 27 -10.85 1.77 -9.59
CA GLY A 27 -11.69 2.96 -9.70
C GLY A 27 -12.19 3.51 -8.35
N HIS A 28 -11.94 2.84 -7.23
CA HIS A 28 -12.38 3.32 -5.92
C HIS A 28 -11.58 4.56 -5.50
N VAL A 29 -12.28 5.58 -4.99
CA VAL A 29 -11.69 6.81 -4.47
C VAL A 29 -12.36 7.13 -3.12
N SER A 30 -11.56 7.22 -2.06
CA SER A 30 -12.00 7.61 -0.73
C SER A 30 -11.55 9.05 -0.44
N HIS A 31 -12.42 9.88 0.13
CA HIS A 31 -12.09 11.28 0.44
C HIS A 31 -11.66 11.43 1.90
N ASN A 32 -10.55 12.13 2.11
CA ASN A 32 -10.03 12.46 3.43
C ASN A 32 -10.44 13.87 3.86
N SER A 33 -10.47 14.11 5.17
CA SER A 33 -10.89 15.39 5.75
C SER A 33 -9.96 16.56 5.41
N ASP A 34 -8.73 16.27 5.03
CA ASP A 34 -7.72 17.25 4.61
C ASP A 34 -7.79 17.59 3.11
N GLY A 35 -8.77 17.06 2.38
CA GLY A 35 -8.96 17.26 0.95
C GLY A 35 -8.11 16.35 0.06
N SER A 36 -7.23 15.52 0.63
CA SER A 36 -6.58 14.44 -0.12
C SER A 36 -7.58 13.31 -0.39
N VAL A 37 -7.22 12.41 -1.31
CA VAL A 37 -8.04 11.24 -1.64
C VAL A 37 -7.16 10.00 -1.73
N ASP A 38 -7.70 8.85 -1.36
CA ASP A 38 -7.03 7.55 -1.46
C ASP A 38 -7.57 6.75 -2.64
N ILE A 39 -6.67 6.26 -3.49
CA ILE A 39 -7.00 5.85 -4.86
C ILE A 39 -6.71 4.37 -5.09
N GLY A 40 -7.69 3.66 -5.65
CA GLY A 40 -7.54 2.33 -6.23
C GLY A 40 -7.35 1.21 -5.21
N LEU A 41 -6.81 0.09 -5.67
CA LEU A 41 -6.74 -1.18 -4.91
C LEU A 41 -6.01 -1.05 -3.56
N MET A 42 -4.91 -0.32 -3.55
CA MET A 42 -4.04 -0.15 -2.40
C MET A 42 -4.30 1.18 -1.68
N GLN A 43 -5.37 1.90 -2.08
CA GLN A 43 -5.78 3.18 -1.48
C GLN A 43 -4.59 4.16 -1.39
N ILE A 44 -3.91 4.39 -2.52
CA ILE A 44 -2.75 5.28 -2.60
C ILE A 44 -3.22 6.72 -2.44
N ASN A 45 -2.69 7.40 -1.42
CA ASN A 45 -3.02 8.80 -1.20
C ASN A 45 -2.56 9.70 -2.36
N SER A 46 -3.40 10.66 -2.75
CA SER A 46 -3.17 11.57 -3.88
C SER A 46 -1.94 12.44 -3.75
N ARG A 47 -1.37 12.59 -2.55
CA ARG A 47 -0.07 13.25 -2.32
C ARG A 47 1.09 12.59 -3.07
N TRP A 48 0.96 11.32 -3.47
CA TRP A 48 1.97 10.61 -4.27
C TRP A 48 1.92 10.92 -5.77
N ILE A 49 0.85 11.57 -6.26
CA ILE A 49 0.71 11.88 -7.69
C ILE A 49 1.84 12.77 -8.18
N LEU A 50 2.15 13.87 -7.49
CA LEU A 50 3.20 14.81 -7.91
C LEU A 50 4.62 14.20 -7.85
N PRO A 51 5.03 13.53 -6.75
CA PRO A 51 6.31 12.81 -6.73
C PRO A 51 6.48 11.81 -7.87
N ILE A 52 5.45 11.01 -8.16
CA ILE A 52 5.51 9.99 -9.22
C ILE A 52 5.51 10.64 -10.60
N SER A 53 4.69 11.68 -10.80
CA SER A 53 4.65 12.46 -12.04
C SER A 53 6.03 13.04 -12.38
N ALA A 54 6.72 13.61 -11.38
CA ALA A 54 8.07 14.13 -11.54
C ALA A 54 9.08 13.01 -11.87
N GLN A 55 9.00 11.87 -11.17
CA GLN A 55 9.91 10.74 -11.38
C GLN A 55 9.75 10.08 -12.76
N LEU A 56 8.52 9.99 -13.27
CA LEU A 56 8.21 9.32 -14.54
C LEU A 56 8.15 10.27 -15.74
N HIS A 57 8.36 11.58 -15.53
CA HIS A 57 8.18 12.61 -16.56
C HIS A 57 6.82 12.53 -17.27
N ALA A 58 5.76 12.27 -16.50
CA ALA A 58 4.39 12.09 -16.98
C ALA A 58 3.44 13.13 -16.37
N TYR A 59 2.32 13.43 -17.02
CA TYR A 59 1.36 14.40 -16.51
C TYR A 59 0.66 13.89 -15.23
N PRO A 60 0.41 14.74 -14.22
CA PRO A 60 -0.28 14.33 -12.98
C PRO A 60 -1.63 13.62 -13.22
N ALA A 61 -2.40 14.07 -14.20
CA ALA A 61 -3.68 13.46 -14.57
C ALA A 61 -3.53 12.02 -15.12
N GLN A 62 -2.42 11.73 -15.80
CA GLN A 62 -2.11 10.38 -16.26
C GLN A 62 -1.77 9.48 -15.07
N ILE A 63 -0.98 9.97 -14.10
CA ILE A 63 -0.67 9.22 -12.88
C ILE A 63 -1.94 8.92 -12.08
N ALA A 64 -2.82 9.91 -11.89
CA ALA A 64 -4.10 9.72 -11.21
C ALA A 64 -4.94 8.62 -11.90
N THR A 65 -5.04 8.67 -13.22
CA THR A 65 -5.74 7.65 -14.03
C THR A 65 -5.11 6.26 -13.87
N GLN A 66 -3.79 6.16 -13.90
CA GLN A 66 -3.08 4.89 -13.71
C GLN A 66 -3.30 4.33 -12.29
N LEU A 67 -3.24 5.18 -11.26
CA LEU A 67 -3.52 4.76 -9.88
C LEU A 67 -4.95 4.25 -9.72
N ALA A 68 -5.92 4.88 -10.38
CA ALA A 68 -7.33 4.49 -10.27
C ALA A 68 -7.63 3.21 -11.07
N LEU A 69 -7.18 3.13 -12.32
CA LEU A 69 -7.68 2.16 -13.29
C LEU A 69 -6.69 1.04 -13.64
N ASN A 70 -5.42 1.14 -13.25
CA ASN A 70 -4.42 0.10 -13.49
C ASN A 70 -3.99 -0.56 -12.18
N PRO A 71 -4.56 -1.72 -11.82
CA PRO A 71 -4.23 -2.47 -10.61
C PRO A 71 -2.75 -2.78 -10.46
N CYS A 72 -2.07 -3.12 -11.55
CA CYS A 72 -0.64 -3.41 -11.52
C CYS A 72 0.14 -2.16 -11.15
N PHE A 73 -0.12 -1.02 -11.81
CA PHE A 73 0.52 0.26 -11.48
C PHE A 73 0.27 0.68 -10.02
N ASN A 74 -0.96 0.52 -9.54
CA ASN A 74 -1.34 0.82 -8.15
C ASN A 74 -0.59 -0.07 -7.14
N ILE A 75 -0.47 -1.38 -7.41
CA ILE A 75 0.27 -2.33 -6.57
C ILE A 75 1.79 -2.06 -6.59
N GLU A 76 2.37 -1.81 -7.76
CA GLU A 76 3.80 -1.45 -7.88
C GLU A 76 4.10 -0.13 -7.14
N THR A 77 3.18 0.84 -7.21
CA THR A 77 3.29 2.10 -6.46
C THR A 77 3.25 1.86 -4.95
N ALA A 78 2.32 1.02 -4.46
CA ALA A 78 2.26 0.65 -3.05
C ALA A 78 3.58 0.01 -2.57
N ALA A 79 4.13 -0.89 -3.37
CA ALA A 79 5.39 -1.55 -3.09
C ALA A 79 6.57 -0.56 -3.07
N MET A 80 6.64 0.37 -4.02
CA MET A 80 7.63 1.44 -4.04
C MET A 80 7.57 2.29 -2.76
N ILE A 81 6.38 2.75 -2.37
CA ILE A 81 6.17 3.56 -1.18
C ILE A 81 6.60 2.80 0.08
N LEU A 82 6.21 1.54 0.21
CA LEU A 82 6.59 0.72 1.35
C LEU A 82 8.10 0.47 1.39
N ARG A 83 8.77 0.29 0.24
CA ARG A 83 10.22 0.17 0.16
C ARG A 83 10.92 1.46 0.60
N MET A 84 10.40 2.62 0.24
CA MET A 84 10.91 3.91 0.71
C MET A 84 10.74 4.05 2.23
N ALA A 85 9.59 3.67 2.77
CA ALA A 85 9.35 3.65 4.21
C ALA A 85 10.32 2.69 4.93
N LEU A 86 10.50 1.47 4.42
CA LEU A 86 11.47 0.51 4.95
C LEU A 86 12.89 1.07 5.02
N LYS A 87 13.32 1.79 3.98
CA LYS A 87 14.64 2.44 3.96
C LYS A 87 14.73 3.53 5.03
N ARG A 88 13.69 4.36 5.18
CA ARG A 88 13.63 5.42 6.19
C ARG A 88 13.63 4.87 7.62
N GLU A 89 13.00 3.70 7.81
CA GLU A 89 12.88 3.04 9.10
C GLU A 89 14.01 2.04 9.39
N HIS A 90 15.13 2.12 8.66
CA HIS A 90 16.30 1.27 8.85
C HIS A 90 15.97 -0.24 8.85
N GLY A 91 15.01 -0.65 8.01
CA GLY A 91 14.56 -2.03 7.90
C GLY A 91 13.50 -2.45 8.92
N ASN A 92 13.03 -1.57 9.80
CA ASN A 92 11.92 -1.87 10.71
C ASN A 92 10.60 -1.99 9.92
N LEU A 93 10.23 -3.22 9.60
CA LEU A 93 9.07 -3.53 8.78
C LEU A 93 7.75 -3.06 9.40
N LEU A 94 7.56 -3.24 10.70
CA LEU A 94 6.31 -2.84 11.34
C LEU A 94 6.15 -1.33 11.32
N LYS A 95 7.21 -0.57 11.62
CA LYS A 95 7.16 0.89 11.51
C LYS A 95 6.93 1.35 10.08
N ALA A 96 7.57 0.72 9.09
CA ALA A 96 7.34 1.01 7.68
C ALA A 96 5.91 0.73 7.22
N ILE A 97 5.28 -0.36 7.71
CA ILE A 97 3.87 -0.67 7.46
C ILE A 97 2.97 0.40 8.08
N GLY A 98 3.24 0.85 9.29
CA GLY A 98 2.48 1.95 9.89
C GLY A 98 2.63 3.23 9.09
N ASP A 99 3.86 3.55 8.68
CA ASP A 99 4.22 4.76 7.95
C ASP A 99 3.62 4.82 6.54
N TYR A 100 3.30 3.67 5.94
CA TYR A 100 2.53 3.58 4.70
C TYR A 100 1.18 4.29 4.83
N HIS A 101 0.51 4.14 5.98
CA HIS A 101 -0.77 4.76 6.26
C HIS A 101 -0.63 6.15 6.91
N SER A 102 0.18 6.27 7.96
CA SER A 102 0.39 7.54 8.66
C SER A 102 1.63 7.51 9.55
N GLN A 103 2.35 8.63 9.60
CA GLN A 103 3.47 8.82 10.54
C GLN A 103 3.01 9.28 11.93
N THR A 104 1.72 9.61 12.10
CA THR A 104 1.17 9.94 13.43
C THR A 104 1.21 8.70 14.32
N PRO A 105 1.89 8.72 15.50
CA PRO A 105 2.20 7.51 16.25
C PRO A 105 1.00 6.61 16.57
N ILE A 106 -0.14 7.19 16.95
CA ILE A 106 -1.35 6.42 17.29
C ILE A 106 -1.93 5.73 16.05
N LEU A 107 -2.10 6.48 14.94
CA LEU A 107 -2.63 5.94 13.69
C LEU A 107 -1.73 4.85 13.11
N ASN A 108 -0.42 5.09 13.18
CA ASN A 108 0.62 4.16 12.78
C ASN A 108 0.48 2.80 13.50
N ILE A 109 0.47 2.81 14.83
CA ILE A 109 0.35 1.60 15.66
C ILE A 109 -0.97 0.88 15.41
N LEU A 110 -2.08 1.62 15.29
CA LEU A 110 -3.38 1.03 14.99
C LEU A 110 -3.38 0.35 13.62
N TYR A 111 -2.77 0.96 12.62
CA TYR A 111 -2.66 0.39 11.28
C TYR A 111 -1.79 -0.86 11.26
N GLN A 112 -0.63 -0.85 11.95
CA GLN A 112 0.20 -2.04 12.12
C GLN A 112 -0.61 -3.24 12.65
N ARG A 113 -1.40 -3.03 13.70
CA ARG A 113 -2.24 -4.08 14.29
C ARG A 113 -3.25 -4.66 13.29
N LYS A 114 -3.88 -3.80 12.47
CA LYS A 114 -4.81 -4.25 11.41
C LYS A 114 -4.09 -5.13 10.39
N VAL A 115 -2.91 -4.71 9.92
CA VAL A 115 -2.14 -5.45 8.91
C VAL A 115 -1.62 -6.79 9.46
N ILE A 116 -1.13 -6.82 10.71
CA ILE A 116 -0.72 -8.07 11.38
C ILE A 116 -1.91 -9.04 11.48
N ALA A 117 -3.07 -8.56 11.91
CA ALA A 117 -4.28 -9.39 12.01
C ALA A 117 -4.71 -9.91 10.62
N ALA A 118 -4.66 -9.07 9.60
CA ALA A 118 -4.97 -9.46 8.22
C ALA A 118 -4.01 -10.55 7.69
N ALA A 119 -2.70 -10.40 7.95
CA ALA A 119 -1.68 -11.38 7.55
C ALA A 119 -1.87 -12.73 8.25
N ALA A 120 -2.14 -12.73 9.55
CA ALA A 120 -2.35 -13.95 10.33
C ALA A 120 -3.54 -14.79 9.82
N GLN A 121 -4.66 -14.13 9.50
CA GLN A 121 -5.84 -14.82 8.95
C GLN A 121 -5.56 -15.51 7.61
N SER A 122 -4.75 -14.88 6.76
CA SER A 122 -4.36 -15.46 5.47
C SER A 122 -3.50 -16.71 5.65
N TYR A 123 -2.62 -16.72 6.66
CA TYR A 123 -1.83 -17.91 7.00
C TYR A 123 -2.69 -19.06 7.49
N VAL A 124 -3.65 -18.80 8.40
CA VAL A 124 -4.57 -19.82 8.93
C VAL A 124 -5.43 -20.44 7.82
N ARG A 125 -6.00 -19.62 6.92
CA ARG A 125 -6.80 -20.12 5.78
C ARG A 125 -5.98 -20.99 4.82
N SER A 126 -4.68 -20.74 4.67
CA SER A 126 -3.80 -21.55 3.81
C SER A 126 -3.49 -22.94 4.38
N ARG A 127 -3.66 -23.14 5.70
CA ARG A 127 -3.50 -24.44 6.36
C ARG A 127 -4.81 -25.25 6.35
N GLY A 128 -5.96 -24.59 6.51
CA GLY A 128 -7.26 -25.26 6.50
C GLY A 128 -7.72 -25.79 5.13
N LYS A 129 -7.13 -25.34 4.02
CA LYS A 129 -7.40 -25.83 2.65
C LYS A 129 -6.49 -26.98 2.20
N ARG A 130 -5.62 -27.49 3.07
CA ARG A 130 -4.69 -28.61 2.79
C ARG A 130 -5.11 -29.92 3.48
N GLY A 131 -6.36 -30.04 3.88
CA GLY A 131 -6.97 -31.25 4.44
C GLY A 131 -8.09 -31.77 3.56
#